data_AF-A0AAN0JGJ5-F1
#
_entry.id   AF-A0AAN0JGJ5-F1
#
_cell.length_a   1.000
_cell.length_b   1.000
_cell.length_c   1.000
_cell.angle_alpha   90.00
_cell.angle_beta   90.00
_cell.angle_gamma   90.00
#
_symmetry.space_group_name_H-M   'P 1'
#
loop_
_entity.id
_entity.type
_entity.pdbx_description
1 polymer ?
#
loop_
_entity_poly.entity_id
_entity_poly.type
_entity_poly.pdbx_seq_one_letter_code
_entity_poly.pdbx_strand_id
1 'polypeptide(L)'
;MATDGDNSSLGIGDLHDVKTELKEFTTSDWRKFGSVAGLKYNTLNNIQENKTKVEDRFEECLACWLRRKDDVDSKGKPSWRRLVEILEELGERALADKISNRKEIVWLHETSVPVRLGETKLFSLSDPTTSSSSSSNVVHESTSVSSTGGASPLATVDVNKVKKVIDDVLISHFAALNSLKTSLSDLASQLYAAGLISDEVRETRSMEKFITEFMASLSFMRKLPQVQEHCQKFLSSFIAVRGSYANAAIALAEDWIEAIRNELGLDFNINIDDY
;
A
#
# COMPACT_ATOMS: atom_id res chain seq x y z
N MET A 1 24.18 17.66 30.46
CA MET A 1 22.71 17.52 30.49
C MET A 1 22.26 17.50 29.03
N ALA A 2 22.09 16.30 28.47
CA ALA A 2 21.56 16.14 27.12
C ALA A 2 20.04 16.32 27.24
N THR A 3 19.50 17.38 26.66
CA THR A 3 18.06 17.62 26.63
C THR A 3 17.39 16.54 25.78
N ASP A 4 16.27 16.04 26.31
CA ASP A 4 15.44 14.95 25.81
C ASP A 4 15.27 14.91 24.29
N GLY A 5 15.40 13.70 23.74
CA GLY A 5 15.03 13.37 22.36
C GLY A 5 13.52 13.34 22.15
N ASP A 6 12.82 14.40 22.56
CA ASP A 6 11.40 14.61 22.27
C ASP A 6 11.27 15.19 20.86
N ASN A 7 11.33 14.33 19.84
CA ASN A 7 10.76 14.70 18.54
C ASN A 7 9.23 14.51 18.54
N SER A 8 8.66 15.33 19.42
CA SER A 8 7.26 15.69 19.69
C SER A 8 6.28 14.54 19.81
N SER A 9 6.01 14.13 21.06
CA SER A 9 4.80 13.38 21.41
C SER A 9 3.57 14.14 20.92
N LEU A 10 2.73 13.50 20.12
CA LEU A 10 1.49 14.06 19.60
C LEU A 10 0.30 13.66 20.49
N GLY A 11 -0.63 14.58 20.69
CA GLY A 11 -1.89 14.38 21.38
C GLY A 11 -3.08 14.83 20.54
N ILE A 12 -4.28 14.72 21.11
CA ILE A 12 -5.52 15.08 20.41
C ILE A 12 -5.57 16.56 19.97
N GLY A 13 -4.83 17.45 20.63
CA GLY A 13 -4.70 18.87 20.24
C GLY A 13 -4.00 19.07 18.90
N ASP A 14 -3.15 18.13 18.49
CA ASP A 14 -2.36 18.21 17.25
C ASP A 14 -3.11 17.65 16.03
N LEU A 15 -4.38 17.25 16.20
CA LEU A 15 -5.18 16.65 15.13
C LEU A 15 -5.21 17.49 13.85
N HIS A 16 -5.32 18.82 14.01
CA HIS A 16 -5.33 19.73 12.86
C HIS A 16 -3.99 19.76 12.12
N ASP A 17 -2.89 19.77 12.85
CA ASP A 17 -1.55 19.79 12.28
C ASP A 17 -1.24 18.48 11.58
N VAL A 18 -1.57 17.35 12.22
CA VAL A 18 -1.44 16.01 11.61
C VAL A 18 -2.27 15.90 10.33
N LYS A 19 -3.52 16.38 10.35
CA LYS A 19 -4.38 16.40 9.16
C LYS A 19 -3.81 17.27 8.04
N THR A 20 -3.20 18.41 8.39
CA THR A 20 -2.56 19.31 7.43
C THR A 20 -1.35 18.66 6.76
N GLU A 21 -0.55 17.92 7.52
CA GLU A 21 0.59 17.18 6.98
C GLU A 21 0.15 16.02 6.07
N LEU A 22 -0.96 15.36 6.41
CA LEU A 22 -1.52 14.23 5.67
C LEU A 22 -2.50 14.64 4.55
N LYS A 23 -2.50 15.90 4.11
CA LYS A 23 -3.41 16.37 3.04
C LYS A 23 -3.22 15.65 1.69
N GLU A 24 -2.03 15.10 1.45
CA GLU A 24 -1.66 14.35 0.24
C GLU A 24 -1.81 12.83 0.44
N PHE A 25 -2.12 12.39 1.66
CA PHE A 25 -2.41 11.00 1.95
C PHE A 25 -3.78 10.60 1.40
N THR A 26 -3.86 9.41 0.84
CA THR A 26 -5.11 8.87 0.31
C THR A 26 -6.10 8.60 1.45
N THR A 27 -7.07 9.50 1.66
CA THR A 27 -8.03 9.42 2.77
C THR A 27 -8.85 8.12 2.79
N SER A 28 -9.01 7.45 1.64
CA SER A 28 -9.66 6.13 1.55
C SER A 28 -8.89 4.98 2.21
N ASP A 29 -7.58 5.15 2.49
CA ASP A 29 -6.76 4.14 3.17
C ASP A 29 -6.67 4.35 4.70
N TRP A 30 -7.56 5.17 5.27
CA TRP A 30 -7.64 5.41 6.72
C TRP A 30 -7.72 4.14 7.57
N ARG A 31 -8.36 3.08 7.06
CA ARG A 31 -8.52 1.82 7.80
C ARG A 31 -7.19 1.08 7.92
N LYS A 32 -6.37 1.12 6.86
CA LYS A 32 -5.00 0.56 6.87
C LYS A 32 -4.12 1.35 7.84
N PHE A 33 -4.19 2.68 7.76
CA PHE A 33 -3.51 3.56 8.72
C PHE A 33 -3.87 3.18 10.15
N GLY A 34 -5.17 3.13 10.48
CA GLY A 34 -5.63 2.81 11.82
C GLY A 34 -5.15 1.44 12.31
N SER A 35 -5.11 0.43 11.44
CA SER A 35 -4.62 -0.89 11.79
C SER A 35 -3.12 -0.90 12.13
N VAL A 36 -2.28 -0.27 11.31
CA VAL A 36 -0.82 -0.15 11.55
C VAL A 36 -0.53 0.71 12.79
N ALA A 37 -1.38 1.72 13.00
CA ALA A 37 -1.34 2.59 14.16
C ALA A 37 -1.72 1.89 15.49
N GLY A 38 -2.27 0.67 15.44
CA GLY A 38 -2.63 -0.11 16.64
C GLY A 38 -4.11 -0.04 17.05
N LEU A 39 -5.00 0.46 16.19
CA LEU A 39 -6.44 0.43 16.42
C LEU A 39 -7.01 -0.96 16.11
N LYS A 40 -7.90 -1.45 16.99
CA LYS A 40 -8.54 -2.76 16.85
C LYS A 40 -9.62 -2.73 15.78
N TYR A 41 -9.89 -3.92 15.23
CA TYR A 41 -10.96 -4.14 14.25
C TYR A 41 -12.29 -3.51 14.68
N ASN A 42 -12.70 -3.71 15.94
CA ASN A 42 -13.97 -3.17 16.46
C ASN A 42 -14.00 -1.64 16.43
N THR A 43 -12.89 -0.98 16.79
CA THR A 43 -12.79 0.49 16.72
C THR A 43 -12.90 0.99 15.29
N LEU A 44 -12.21 0.33 14.35
CA LEU A 44 -12.29 0.66 12.94
C LEU A 44 -13.69 0.41 12.36
N ASN A 45 -14.34 -0.70 12.73
CA ASN A 45 -15.71 -0.99 12.28
C ASN A 45 -16.70 0.07 12.80
N ASN A 46 -16.58 0.47 14.06
CA ASN A 46 -17.39 1.53 14.64
C ASN A 46 -17.22 2.88 13.93
N ILE A 47 -16.00 3.23 13.48
CA ILE A 47 -15.77 4.44 12.70
C ILE A 47 -16.46 4.36 11.33
N GLN A 48 -16.40 3.20 10.68
CA GLN A 48 -17.03 2.98 9.38
C GLN A 48 -18.56 3.10 9.45
N GLU A 49 -19.19 2.55 10.49
CA GLU A 49 -20.65 2.57 10.67
C GLU A 49 -21.18 3.96 11.08
N ASN A 50 -20.44 4.70 11.91
CA ASN A 50 -20.92 5.97 12.45
C ASN A 50 -20.67 7.20 11.55
N LYS A 51 -19.83 7.07 10.51
CA LYS A 51 -19.44 8.17 9.64
C LYS A 51 -19.75 7.80 8.18
N THR A 52 -20.41 8.70 7.46
CA THR A 52 -20.81 8.47 6.06
C THR A 52 -19.74 8.88 5.06
N LYS A 53 -19.00 9.96 5.34
CA LYS A 53 -17.94 10.47 4.46
C LYS A 53 -16.58 9.86 4.82
N VAL A 54 -15.78 9.59 3.80
CA VAL A 54 -14.43 9.01 3.96
C VAL A 54 -13.51 9.95 4.73
N GLU A 55 -13.63 11.26 4.50
CA GLU A 55 -12.85 12.29 5.19
C GLU A 55 -13.14 12.30 6.69
N ASP A 56 -14.42 12.19 7.07
CA ASP A 56 -14.86 12.14 8.47
C ASP A 56 -14.37 10.85 9.16
N ARG A 57 -14.31 9.74 8.41
CA ARG A 57 -13.75 8.46 8.91
C ARG A 57 -12.26 8.59 9.16
N PHE A 58 -11.51 9.20 8.23
CA PHE A 58 -10.08 9.40 8.41
C PHE A 58 -9.77 10.33 9.58
N GLU A 59 -10.51 11.42 9.72
CA GLU A 59 -10.36 12.34 10.84
C GLU A 59 -10.63 11.66 12.19
N GLU A 60 -11.69 10.86 12.30
CA GLU A 60 -11.98 10.11 13.54
C GLU A 60 -10.92 9.02 13.82
N CYS A 61 -10.37 8.42 12.77
CA CYS A 61 -9.26 7.47 12.88
C CYS A 61 -8.00 8.12 13.48
N LEU A 62 -7.60 9.26 12.93
CA LEU A 62 -6.50 10.06 13.47
C LEU A 62 -6.77 10.47 14.93
N ALA A 63 -7.99 10.88 15.24
CA ALA A 63 -8.39 11.22 16.60
C ALA A 63 -8.31 10.01 17.56
N CYS A 64 -8.65 8.81 17.11
CA CYS A 64 -8.50 7.59 17.90
C CYS A 64 -7.02 7.22 18.15
N TRP A 65 -6.17 7.37 17.13
CA TRP A 65 -4.73 7.16 17.26
C TRP A 65 -4.11 8.16 18.25
N LEU A 66 -4.41 9.46 18.11
CA LEU A 66 -3.91 10.52 19.00
C LEU A 66 -4.42 10.42 20.44
N ARG A 67 -5.59 9.79 20.64
CA ARG A 67 -6.11 9.43 21.98
C ARG A 67 -5.49 8.16 22.55
N ARG A 68 -4.59 7.49 21.82
CA ARG A 68 -3.90 6.26 22.23
C ARG A 68 -4.89 5.13 22.56
N LYS A 69 -5.97 5.01 21.77
CA LYS A 69 -6.94 3.92 21.93
C LYS A 69 -6.32 2.57 21.62
N ASP A 70 -6.94 1.51 22.12
CA ASP A 70 -6.57 0.13 21.83
C ASP A 70 -5.08 -0.16 22.10
N ASP A 71 -4.36 -0.65 21.09
CA ASP A 71 -2.98 -1.12 21.22
C ASP A 71 -1.98 -0.10 20.65
N VAL A 72 -2.38 1.17 20.46
CA VAL A 72 -1.50 2.24 19.91
C VAL A 72 -0.18 2.32 20.66
N ASP A 73 -0.21 2.27 21.98
CA ASP A 73 1.01 2.34 22.80
C ASP A 73 1.96 1.17 22.58
N SER A 74 1.43 -0.02 22.27
CA SER A 74 2.23 -1.20 21.96
C SER A 74 2.96 -1.06 20.62
N LYS A 75 2.40 -0.25 19.70
CA LYS A 75 3.00 0.09 18.40
C LYS A 75 3.92 1.32 18.47
N GLY A 76 3.96 2.00 19.61
CA GLY A 76 4.68 3.25 19.81
C GLY A 76 3.73 4.43 19.92
N LYS A 77 4.00 5.29 20.91
CA LYS A 77 3.18 6.48 21.18
C LYS A 77 3.12 7.40 19.96
N PRO A 78 1.99 8.10 19.73
CA PRO A 78 1.87 9.08 18.65
C PRO A 78 2.99 10.11 18.73
N SER A 79 3.71 10.28 17.64
CA SER A 79 4.79 11.25 17.43
C SER A 79 4.98 11.45 15.93
N TRP A 80 5.66 12.53 15.51
CA TRP A 80 5.97 12.71 14.08
C TRP A 80 6.83 11.58 13.54
N ARG A 81 7.77 11.07 14.36
CA ARG A 81 8.57 9.90 13.99
C ARG A 81 7.69 8.68 13.77
N ARG A 82 6.78 8.38 14.72
CA ARG A 82 5.86 7.25 14.55
C ARG A 82 4.94 7.43 13.35
N LEU A 83 4.51 8.66 13.04
CA LEU A 83 3.71 8.93 11.84
C LEU A 83 4.48 8.58 10.57
N VAL A 84 5.76 8.96 10.47
CA VAL A 84 6.62 8.65 9.34
C VAL A 84 6.83 7.13 9.22
N GLU A 85 7.10 6.43 10.33
CA GLU A 85 7.20 4.96 10.34
C GLU A 85 5.91 4.30 9.81
N ILE A 86 4.73 4.76 10.25
CA ILE A 86 3.43 4.25 9.74
C ILE A 86 3.32 4.49 8.24
N LEU A 87 3.67 5.68 7.75
CA LEU A 87 3.60 5.99 6.31
C LEU A 87 4.56 5.13 5.48
N GLU A 88 5.76 4.85 5.99
CA GLU A 88 6.70 3.93 5.35
C GLU A 88 6.15 2.49 5.30
N GLU A 89 5.54 2.02 6.38
CA GLU A 89 4.86 0.71 6.45
C GLU A 89 3.69 0.62 5.45
N LEU A 90 2.99 1.74 5.19
CA LEU A 90 1.92 1.84 4.19
C LEU A 90 2.43 2.04 2.75
N GLY A 91 3.75 2.24 2.57
CA GLY A 91 4.36 2.48 1.27
C GLY A 91 4.35 3.95 0.80
N GLU A 92 3.88 4.89 1.62
CA GLU A 92 3.78 6.32 1.35
C GLU A 92 5.13 7.05 1.55
N ARG A 93 6.20 6.51 0.93
CA ARG A 93 7.58 6.96 1.13
C ARG A 93 7.80 8.44 0.81
N ALA A 94 7.22 8.94 -0.27
CA ALA A 94 7.39 10.34 -0.67
C ALA A 94 6.77 11.31 0.35
N LEU A 95 5.62 10.95 0.93
CA LEU A 95 4.98 11.74 1.98
C LEU A 95 5.74 11.63 3.30
N ALA A 96 6.23 10.43 3.63
CA ALA A 96 7.08 10.16 4.78
C ALA A 96 8.35 11.02 4.77
N ASP A 97 9.09 11.03 3.65
CA ASP A 97 10.30 11.85 3.46
C ASP A 97 10.00 13.35 3.62
N LYS A 98 8.89 13.80 3.04
CA LYS A 98 8.46 15.20 3.11
C LYS A 98 8.10 15.64 4.54
N ILE A 99 7.45 14.79 5.32
CA ILE A 99 7.15 15.06 6.74
C ILE A 99 8.44 15.02 7.55
N SER A 100 9.29 14.01 7.33
CA SER A 100 10.59 13.87 7.99
C SER A 100 11.45 15.12 7.85
N ASN A 101 11.57 15.65 6.63
CA ASN A 101 12.33 16.88 6.36
C ASN A 101 11.69 18.11 7.01
N ARG A 102 10.36 18.24 7.01
CA ARG A 102 9.67 19.41 7.58
C ARG A 102 9.63 19.44 9.10
N LYS A 103 9.63 18.27 9.73
CA LYS A 103 9.65 18.11 11.19
C LYS A 103 11.06 17.87 11.72
N GLU A 104 12.08 18.01 10.87
CA GLU A 104 13.50 17.85 11.20
C GLU A 104 13.76 16.54 11.97
N ILE A 105 13.23 15.43 11.46
CA ILE A 105 13.33 14.12 12.12
C ILE A 105 14.74 13.56 11.98
N VAL A 106 15.42 13.42 13.11
CA VAL A 106 16.75 12.79 13.18
C VAL A 106 16.58 11.29 13.46
N TRP A 107 17.01 10.47 12.51
CA TRP A 107 17.09 9.02 12.68
C TRP A 107 18.36 8.66 13.46
N LEU A 108 18.19 8.23 14.71
CA LEU A 108 19.30 7.71 15.52
C LEU A 108 19.55 6.23 15.19
N HIS A 109 20.08 5.99 13.99
CA HIS A 109 20.73 4.77 13.53
C HIS A 109 21.34 5.17 12.18
N GLU A 110 22.61 5.55 12.14
CA GLU A 110 23.70 4.60 11.95
C GLU A 110 24.96 5.07 12.70
N THR A 111 25.61 4.13 13.40
CA THR A 111 26.85 4.37 14.13
C THR A 111 27.94 4.91 13.18
N SER A 112 28.47 6.08 13.54
CA SER A 112 29.77 6.56 13.08
C SER A 112 30.84 5.47 13.19
N VAL A 113 31.52 5.20 12.08
CA VAL A 113 32.96 4.97 12.12
C VAL A 113 33.61 6.20 11.48
N PRO A 114 34.34 7.05 12.24
CA PRO A 114 35.06 8.15 11.64
C PRO A 114 36.43 7.65 11.18
N VAL A 115 36.68 7.65 9.87
CA VAL A 115 38.06 7.70 9.36
C VAL A 115 38.40 9.17 9.15
N ARG A 116 39.12 9.76 10.10
CA ARG A 116 39.91 10.98 9.90
C ARG A 116 41.37 10.59 9.78
N LEU A 117 42.04 10.97 8.68
CA LEU A 117 43.20 11.88 8.71
C LEU A 117 43.70 12.15 7.30
N GLY A 118 43.92 13.42 6.99
CA GLY A 118 44.54 13.86 5.75
C GLY A 118 44.36 15.35 5.49
N GLU A 119 44.59 16.19 6.50
CA GLU A 119 44.76 17.62 6.29
C GLU A 119 46.05 17.85 5.49
N THR A 120 45.96 18.54 4.34
CA THR A 120 47.00 19.50 3.95
C THR A 120 46.34 20.77 3.41
N LYS A 121 46.49 21.80 4.23
CA LYS A 121 46.31 23.21 3.93
C LYS A 121 47.44 23.65 2.99
N LEU A 122 47.11 24.27 1.86
CA LEU A 122 48.00 25.26 1.23
C LEU A 122 47.19 26.49 0.82
N PHE A 123 47.76 27.62 1.18
CA PHE A 123 47.24 28.98 1.15
C PHE A 123 47.63 29.67 -0.17
N SER A 124 46.71 30.47 -0.73
CA SER A 124 46.88 31.77 -1.44
C SER A 124 47.83 31.83 -2.66
N LEU A 125 47.65 32.61 -3.73
CA LEU A 125 47.00 33.89 -4.05
C LEU A 125 46.97 33.88 -5.61
N SER A 126 46.03 34.43 -6.37
CA SER A 126 45.91 35.86 -6.66
C SER A 126 44.89 36.06 -7.80
N ASP A 127 43.85 36.86 -7.55
CA ASP A 127 43.23 37.74 -8.55
C ASP A 127 44.12 38.99 -8.71
N PRO A 128 44.01 39.86 -9.75
CA PRO A 128 42.73 40.28 -10.35
C PRO A 128 42.77 40.69 -11.85
N THR A 129 41.67 41.34 -12.27
CA THR A 129 41.51 42.31 -13.37
C THR A 129 40.91 41.72 -14.65
N THR A 130 39.95 42.32 -15.37
CA THR A 130 38.92 43.37 -15.21
C THR A 130 38.25 43.42 -16.59
N SER A 131 36.94 43.76 -16.61
CA SER A 131 36.18 44.22 -17.78
C SER A 131 35.90 43.20 -18.89
N SER A 132 34.83 43.25 -19.69
CA SER A 132 33.57 44.00 -19.81
C SER A 132 33.17 43.71 -21.26
N SER A 133 31.94 43.28 -21.56
CA SER A 133 31.10 43.81 -22.66
C SER A 133 29.89 42.90 -22.98
N SER A 134 28.70 43.45 -22.69
CA SER A 134 27.52 43.58 -23.56
C SER A 134 27.75 43.30 -25.06
N SER A 135 26.81 42.88 -25.91
CA SER A 135 25.36 42.69 -25.86
C SER A 135 24.92 42.06 -27.21
N SER A 136 23.66 41.63 -27.27
CA SER A 136 22.68 41.82 -28.37
C SER A 136 22.14 40.58 -29.11
N ASN A 137 20.81 40.65 -29.27
CA ASN A 137 19.84 39.68 -29.78
C ASN A 137 19.74 39.68 -31.31
N VAL A 138 19.26 38.57 -31.89
CA VAL A 138 18.44 38.56 -33.12
C VAL A 138 17.37 37.45 -33.05
N VAL A 139 16.16 37.82 -33.47
CA VAL A 139 14.86 37.11 -33.53
C VAL A 139 14.72 36.32 -34.84
N HIS A 140 13.84 35.30 -34.93
CA HIS A 140 12.92 34.93 -36.04
C HIS A 140 12.33 33.53 -35.75
N GLU A 141 11.07 33.39 -35.30
CA GLU A 141 9.80 33.28 -36.06
C GLU A 141 9.77 32.19 -37.15
N SER A 142 9.02 31.10 -36.90
CA SER A 142 7.92 30.65 -37.78
C SER A 142 7.14 29.47 -37.18
N THR A 143 5.84 29.67 -37.14
CA THR A 143 4.76 28.73 -36.84
C THR A 143 4.56 27.72 -37.97
N SER A 144 4.31 26.45 -37.64
CA SER A 144 3.41 25.63 -38.47
C SER A 144 2.81 24.47 -37.67
N VAL A 145 1.48 24.53 -37.58
CA VAL A 145 0.53 23.54 -37.11
C VAL A 145 0.59 22.23 -37.90
N SER A 146 0.45 21.09 -37.22
CA SER A 146 -0.13 19.88 -37.81
C SER A 146 -0.97 19.16 -36.76
N SER A 147 -2.27 19.08 -37.06
CA SER A 147 -3.30 18.41 -36.30
C SER A 147 -3.77 17.22 -37.11
N THR A 148 -3.54 15.99 -36.63
CA THR A 148 -4.44 14.85 -36.89
C THR A 148 -4.10 13.68 -35.98
N GLY A 149 -5.12 13.03 -35.42
CA GLY A 149 -5.02 11.66 -34.92
C GLY A 149 -5.22 11.56 -33.42
N GLY A 150 -6.49 11.58 -33.00
CA GLY A 150 -6.87 11.20 -31.65
C GLY A 150 -6.36 9.80 -31.31
N ALA A 151 -5.57 9.73 -30.26
CA ALA A 151 -5.56 8.59 -29.36
C ALA A 151 -5.85 9.19 -27.99
N SER A 152 -7.10 9.08 -27.54
CA SER A 152 -7.36 9.10 -26.09
C SER A 152 -6.36 8.11 -25.49
N PRO A 153 -5.59 8.48 -24.45
CA PRO A 153 -4.78 7.50 -23.74
C PRO A 153 -5.77 6.44 -23.28
N LEU A 154 -5.69 5.23 -23.86
CA LEU A 154 -6.38 4.07 -23.33
C LEU A 154 -6.03 4.06 -21.85
N ALA A 155 -7.01 4.36 -20.99
CA ALA A 155 -6.79 4.45 -19.57
C ALA A 155 -6.13 3.14 -19.16
N THR A 156 -4.83 3.18 -18.88
CA THR A 156 -4.07 1.99 -18.55
C THR A 156 -4.75 1.40 -17.34
N VAL A 157 -5.27 0.18 -17.48
CA VAL A 157 -5.94 -0.52 -16.39
C VAL A 157 -5.03 -0.47 -15.18
N ASP A 158 -5.53 0.14 -14.11
CA ASP A 158 -4.80 0.23 -12.87
C ASP A 158 -4.82 -1.14 -12.18
N VAL A 159 -3.82 -1.96 -12.50
CA VAL A 159 -3.70 -3.33 -11.99
C VAL A 159 -3.64 -3.34 -10.46
N ASN A 160 -3.15 -2.28 -9.82
CA ASN A 160 -3.10 -2.21 -8.36
C ASN A 160 -4.51 -2.04 -7.76
N LYS A 161 -5.40 -1.30 -8.42
CA LYS A 161 -6.81 -1.25 -8.02
C LYS A 161 -7.48 -2.62 -8.20
N VAL A 162 -7.21 -3.32 -9.29
CA VAL A 162 -7.76 -4.67 -9.52
C VAL A 162 -7.32 -5.63 -8.40
N LYS A 163 -6.02 -5.66 -8.06
CA LYS A 163 -5.52 -6.48 -6.95
C LYS A 163 -6.19 -6.13 -5.62
N LYS A 164 -6.37 -4.83 -5.33
CA LYS A 164 -7.02 -4.37 -4.10
C LYS A 164 -8.45 -4.91 -3.98
N VAL A 165 -9.24 -4.83 -5.06
CA VAL A 165 -10.61 -5.37 -5.08
C VAL A 165 -10.61 -6.89 -4.86
N ILE A 166 -9.66 -7.60 -5.49
CA ILE A 166 -9.50 -9.05 -5.31
C ILE A 166 -9.20 -9.41 -3.84
N ASP A 167 -8.24 -8.70 -3.23
CA ASP A 167 -7.86 -8.88 -1.81
C ASP A 167 -9.04 -8.57 -0.88
N ASP A 168 -9.76 -7.47 -1.11
CA ASP A 168 -10.88 -7.03 -0.26
C ASP A 168 -12.04 -8.05 -0.27
N VAL A 169 -12.37 -8.59 -1.44
CA VAL A 169 -13.38 -9.66 -1.57
C VAL A 169 -12.89 -10.96 -0.90
N LEU A 170 -11.62 -11.35 -1.12
CA LEU A 170 -11.06 -12.58 -0.52
C LEU A 170 -11.04 -12.50 1.02
N ILE A 171 -10.69 -11.34 1.57
CA ILE A 171 -10.75 -11.07 3.02
C ILE A 171 -12.19 -11.19 3.55
N SER A 172 -13.18 -10.74 2.78
CA SER A 172 -14.60 -10.84 3.17
C SER A 172 -15.08 -12.30 3.25
N HIS A 173 -14.54 -13.18 2.40
CA HIS A 173 -14.79 -14.62 2.43
C HIS A 173 -13.91 -15.41 3.41
N PHE A 174 -12.93 -14.77 4.04
CA PHE A 174 -11.88 -15.47 4.80
C PHE A 174 -12.44 -16.38 5.91
N ALA A 175 -13.44 -15.91 6.67
CA ALA A 175 -14.06 -16.70 7.73
C ALA A 175 -14.79 -17.94 7.19
N ALA A 176 -15.49 -17.80 6.06
CA ALA A 176 -16.19 -18.90 5.41
C ALA A 176 -15.20 -19.92 4.84
N LEU A 177 -14.14 -19.46 4.17
CA LEU A 177 -13.08 -20.34 3.65
C LEU A 177 -12.37 -21.12 4.76
N ASN A 178 -12.04 -20.47 5.89
CA ASN A 178 -11.41 -21.14 7.03
C ASN A 178 -12.35 -22.13 7.76
N SER A 179 -13.66 -22.09 7.49
CA SER A 179 -14.59 -23.09 8.00
C SER A 179 -14.52 -24.43 7.23
N LEU A 180 -13.92 -24.44 6.03
CA LEU A 180 -13.70 -25.63 5.22
C LEU A 180 -12.54 -26.45 5.81
N LYS A 181 -12.88 -27.48 6.60
CA LYS A 181 -11.88 -28.29 7.33
C LYS A 181 -11.57 -29.64 6.66
N THR A 182 -12.52 -30.18 5.91
CA THR A 182 -12.39 -31.48 5.23
C THR A 182 -11.57 -31.32 3.95
N SER A 183 -10.82 -32.35 3.52
CA SER A 183 -10.08 -32.34 2.23
C SER A 183 -9.07 -31.19 2.03
N LEU A 184 -8.59 -30.58 3.13
CA LEU A 184 -7.62 -29.49 3.06
C LEU A 184 -6.26 -29.96 2.48
N SER A 185 -5.92 -31.24 2.68
CA SER A 185 -4.76 -31.87 2.03
C SER A 185 -4.91 -31.99 0.51
N ASP A 186 -6.12 -32.28 0.03
CA ASP A 186 -6.41 -32.38 -1.40
C ASP A 186 -6.29 -30.99 -2.03
N LEU A 187 -6.86 -29.97 -1.38
CA LEU A 187 -6.70 -28.58 -1.80
C LEU A 187 -5.23 -28.15 -1.81
N ALA A 188 -4.46 -28.46 -0.76
CA ALA A 188 -3.04 -28.15 -0.69
C ALA A 188 -2.28 -28.75 -1.89
N SER A 189 -2.59 -30.00 -2.24
CA SER A 189 -1.98 -30.70 -3.37
C SER A 189 -2.34 -30.03 -4.71
N GLN A 190 -3.59 -29.61 -4.88
CA GLN A 190 -4.04 -28.89 -6.09
C GLN A 190 -3.39 -27.51 -6.21
N LEU A 191 -3.29 -26.75 -5.11
CA LEU A 191 -2.65 -25.43 -5.08
C LEU A 191 -1.15 -25.53 -5.36
N TYR A 192 -0.48 -26.55 -4.82
CA TYR A 192 0.94 -26.82 -5.09
C TYR A 192 1.16 -27.20 -6.55
N ALA A 193 0.32 -28.08 -7.11
CA ALA A 193 0.38 -28.47 -8.52
C ALA A 193 0.17 -27.27 -9.46
N ALA A 194 -0.67 -26.31 -9.06
CA ALA A 194 -0.89 -25.06 -9.79
C ALA A 194 0.26 -24.03 -9.63
N GLY A 195 1.25 -24.31 -8.77
CA GLY A 195 2.37 -23.42 -8.48
C GLY A 195 1.98 -22.18 -7.66
N LEU A 196 0.88 -22.26 -6.90
CA LEU A 196 0.34 -21.15 -6.11
C LEU A 196 0.89 -21.12 -4.68
N ILE A 197 1.34 -22.27 -4.18
CA ILE A 197 1.95 -22.39 -2.85
C ILE A 197 3.25 -23.16 -2.94
N SER A 198 4.17 -22.83 -2.04
CA SER A 198 5.40 -23.60 -1.84
C SER A 198 5.14 -24.97 -1.19
N ASP A 199 6.12 -25.86 -1.29
CA ASP A 199 6.11 -27.18 -0.65
C ASP A 199 5.99 -27.04 0.89
N GLU A 200 6.66 -26.04 1.46
CA GLU A 200 6.59 -25.71 2.89
C GLU A 200 5.16 -25.32 3.30
N VAL A 201 4.53 -24.42 2.55
CA VAL A 201 3.15 -24.01 2.83
C VAL A 201 2.18 -25.16 2.64
N ARG A 202 2.37 -26.03 1.64
CA ARG A 202 1.54 -27.23 1.42
C ARG A 202 1.43 -28.10 2.68
N GLU A 203 2.54 -28.34 3.36
CA GLU A 203 2.56 -29.22 4.54
C GLU A 203 1.86 -28.63 5.77
N THR A 204 1.66 -27.30 5.82
CA THR A 204 0.95 -26.64 6.93
C THR A 204 -0.51 -27.04 7.03
N ARG A 205 -1.12 -27.50 5.93
CA ARG A 205 -2.56 -27.81 5.84
C ARG A 205 -3.40 -26.71 6.48
N SER A 206 -3.15 -25.46 6.10
CA SER A 206 -3.82 -24.30 6.68
C SER A 206 -4.36 -23.40 5.58
N MET A 207 -5.69 -23.25 5.55
CA MET A 207 -6.38 -22.35 4.62
C MET A 207 -5.85 -20.91 4.73
N GLU A 208 -5.64 -20.41 5.95
CA GLU A 208 -5.01 -19.11 6.19
C GLU A 208 -3.65 -18.97 5.50
N LYS A 209 -2.79 -19.98 5.60
CA LYS A 209 -1.47 -19.94 4.97
C LYS A 209 -1.56 -20.01 3.45
N PHE A 210 -2.48 -20.81 2.91
CA PHE A 210 -2.73 -20.89 1.47
C PHE A 210 -3.17 -19.55 0.90
N ILE A 211 -4.13 -18.89 1.56
CA ILE A 211 -4.63 -17.57 1.17
C ILE A 211 -3.54 -16.49 1.29
N THR A 212 -2.75 -16.53 2.37
CA THR A 212 -1.67 -15.55 2.58
C THR A 212 -0.60 -15.65 1.49
N GLU A 213 -0.19 -16.87 1.12
CA GLU A 213 0.79 -17.07 0.04
C GLU A 213 0.23 -16.61 -1.32
N PHE A 214 -1.05 -16.93 -1.60
CA PHE A 214 -1.74 -16.45 -2.79
C PHE A 214 -1.72 -14.91 -2.88
N MET A 215 -2.17 -14.20 -1.84
CA MET A 215 -2.16 -12.72 -1.82
C MET A 215 -0.75 -12.15 -1.98
N ALA A 216 0.25 -12.75 -1.31
CA ALA A 216 1.64 -12.35 -1.44
C ALA A 216 2.11 -12.50 -2.90
N SER A 217 1.82 -13.63 -3.54
CA SER A 217 2.21 -13.88 -4.93
C SER A 217 1.47 -12.96 -5.94
N LEU A 218 0.19 -12.66 -5.70
CA LEU A 218 -0.61 -11.72 -6.47
C LEU A 218 -0.01 -10.30 -6.46
N SER A 219 0.57 -9.87 -5.34
CA SER A 219 1.16 -8.53 -5.19
C SER A 219 2.27 -8.24 -6.22
N PHE A 220 2.98 -9.27 -6.69
CA PHE A 220 4.09 -9.14 -7.64
C PHE A 220 3.65 -9.03 -9.12
N MET A 221 2.37 -9.27 -9.43
CA MET A 221 1.88 -9.29 -10.82
C MET A 221 1.80 -7.89 -11.41
N ARG A 222 2.24 -7.69 -12.65
CA ARG A 222 2.31 -6.34 -13.23
C ARG A 222 1.27 -6.06 -14.30
N LYS A 223 0.61 -7.10 -14.79
CA LYS A 223 -0.32 -7.01 -15.92
C LYS A 223 -1.64 -7.69 -15.57
N LEU A 224 -2.76 -7.14 -16.03
CA LEU A 224 -4.08 -7.69 -15.82
C LEU A 224 -4.20 -9.17 -16.25
N PRO A 225 -3.68 -9.62 -17.42
CA PRO A 225 -3.76 -11.03 -17.79
C PRO A 225 -3.04 -11.98 -16.82
N GLN A 226 -1.95 -11.52 -16.17
CA GLN A 226 -1.26 -12.32 -15.15
C GLN A 226 -2.13 -12.49 -13.91
N VAL A 227 -2.78 -11.40 -13.48
CA VAL A 227 -3.73 -11.41 -12.36
C VAL A 227 -4.89 -12.35 -12.66
N GLN A 228 -5.49 -12.25 -13.85
CA GLN A 228 -6.57 -13.14 -14.29
C GLN A 228 -6.13 -14.61 -14.29
N GLU A 229 -4.98 -14.93 -14.91
CA GLU A 229 -4.45 -16.29 -14.95
C GLU A 229 -4.18 -16.86 -13.54
N HIS A 230 -3.71 -16.02 -12.62
CA HIS A 230 -3.41 -16.44 -11.26
C HIS A 230 -4.67 -16.69 -10.43
N CYS A 231 -5.65 -15.78 -10.50
CA CYS A 231 -6.98 -15.98 -9.90
C CYS A 231 -7.65 -17.23 -10.48
N GLN A 232 -7.58 -17.43 -11.80
CA GLN A 232 -8.09 -18.62 -12.46
C GLN A 232 -7.49 -19.91 -11.89
N LYS A 233 -6.16 -19.98 -11.78
CA LYS A 233 -5.47 -21.14 -11.21
C LYS A 233 -5.96 -21.43 -9.79
N PHE A 234 -6.09 -20.39 -8.97
CA PHE A 234 -6.55 -20.52 -7.58
C PHE A 234 -7.96 -21.11 -7.51
N LEU A 235 -8.89 -20.56 -8.27
CA LEU A 235 -10.27 -21.04 -8.32
C LEU A 235 -10.36 -22.48 -8.87
N SER A 236 -9.61 -22.78 -9.94
CA SER A 236 -9.56 -24.13 -10.52
C SER A 236 -9.03 -25.17 -9.52
N SER A 237 -8.07 -24.82 -8.65
CA SER A 237 -7.61 -25.70 -7.58
C SER A 237 -8.72 -26.04 -6.58
N PHE A 238 -9.60 -25.09 -6.24
CA PHE A 238 -10.76 -25.33 -5.38
C PHE A 238 -11.81 -26.20 -6.08
N ILE A 239 -12.11 -25.90 -7.34
CA ILE A 239 -13.07 -26.67 -8.16
C ILE A 239 -12.63 -28.13 -8.28
N ALA A 240 -11.34 -28.38 -8.48
CA ALA A 240 -10.78 -29.72 -8.59
C ALA A 240 -11.00 -30.59 -7.33
N VAL A 241 -11.10 -30.00 -6.14
CA VAL A 241 -11.42 -30.71 -4.88
C VAL A 241 -12.91 -31.08 -4.80
N ARG A 242 -13.77 -30.36 -5.53
CA ARG A 242 -15.23 -30.55 -5.59
C ARG A 242 -15.95 -30.20 -4.28
N GLY A 243 -17.26 -30.42 -4.25
CA GLY A 243 -18.12 -30.20 -3.09
C GLY A 243 -18.09 -28.75 -2.62
N SER A 244 -17.95 -28.53 -1.31
CA SER A 244 -17.96 -27.18 -0.73
C SER A 244 -16.85 -26.28 -1.25
N TYR A 245 -15.71 -26.82 -1.71
CA TYR A 245 -14.65 -26.03 -2.31
C TYR A 245 -15.04 -25.50 -3.69
N ALA A 246 -15.70 -26.31 -4.52
CA ALA A 246 -16.20 -25.86 -5.82
C ALA A 246 -17.26 -24.75 -5.64
N ASN A 247 -18.20 -24.92 -4.71
CA ASN A 247 -19.19 -23.88 -4.40
C ASN A 247 -18.54 -22.58 -3.91
N ALA A 248 -17.52 -22.69 -3.06
CA ALA A 248 -16.77 -21.53 -2.59
C ALA A 248 -16.01 -20.82 -3.73
N ALA A 249 -15.44 -21.57 -4.66
CA ALA A 249 -14.77 -21.00 -5.83
C ALA A 249 -15.75 -20.25 -6.74
N ILE A 250 -16.92 -20.83 -7.02
CA ILE A 250 -17.95 -20.19 -7.84
C ILE A 250 -18.38 -18.86 -7.21
N ALA A 251 -18.79 -18.88 -5.93
CA ALA A 251 -19.22 -17.69 -5.23
C ALA A 251 -18.12 -16.61 -5.17
N LEU A 252 -16.87 -17.00 -4.89
CA LEU A 252 -15.74 -16.07 -4.85
C LEU A 252 -15.47 -15.44 -6.23
N ALA A 253 -15.59 -16.22 -7.29
CA ALA A 253 -15.36 -15.74 -8.64
C ALA A 253 -16.48 -14.79 -9.11
N GLU A 254 -17.75 -15.11 -8.81
CA GLU A 254 -18.89 -14.21 -9.04
C GLU A 254 -18.68 -12.87 -8.33
N ASP A 255 -18.30 -12.90 -7.05
CA ASP A 255 -18.07 -11.69 -6.26
C ASP A 255 -16.87 -10.86 -6.77
N TRP A 256 -15.79 -11.51 -7.22
CA TRP A 256 -14.67 -10.81 -7.87
C TRP A 256 -15.09 -10.12 -9.16
N ILE A 257 -15.83 -10.82 -10.03
CA ILE A 257 -16.31 -10.27 -11.31
C ILE A 257 -17.25 -9.10 -11.04
N GLU A 258 -18.19 -9.26 -10.10
CA GLU A 258 -19.13 -8.21 -9.75
C GLU A 258 -18.45 -6.99 -9.14
N ALA A 259 -17.57 -7.17 -8.15
CA ALA A 259 -16.88 -6.07 -7.49
C ALA A 259 -15.98 -5.28 -8.46
N ILE A 260 -15.19 -5.97 -9.29
CA ILE A 260 -14.31 -5.32 -10.27
C ILE A 260 -15.12 -4.55 -11.32
N ARG A 261 -16.23 -5.12 -11.80
CA ARG A 261 -17.13 -4.44 -12.73
C ARG A 261 -17.76 -3.20 -12.11
N ASN A 262 -18.25 -3.30 -10.88
CA ASN A 262 -18.95 -2.22 -10.19
C ASN A 262 -18.00 -1.08 -9.79
N GLU A 263 -16.80 -1.39 -9.33
CA GLU A 263 -15.84 -0.39 -8.84
C GLU A 263 -14.97 0.21 -9.96
N LEU A 264 -14.58 -0.60 -10.94
CA LEU A 264 -13.57 -0.21 -11.94
C LEU A 264 -14.14 -0.11 -13.36
N GLY A 265 -15.41 -0.51 -13.57
CA GLY A 265 -16.01 -0.57 -14.91
C GLY A 265 -15.28 -1.53 -15.85
N LEU A 266 -14.56 -2.50 -15.28
CA LEU A 266 -13.67 -3.42 -15.98
C LEU A 266 -14.28 -4.81 -16.07
N ASP A 267 -14.15 -5.44 -17.23
CA ASP A 267 -14.53 -6.83 -17.41
C ASP A 267 -13.40 -7.76 -16.96
N PHE A 268 -13.69 -8.64 -15.99
CA PHE A 268 -12.71 -9.51 -15.37
C PHE A 268 -12.91 -10.95 -15.86
N ASN A 269 -12.15 -11.34 -16.87
CA ASN A 269 -12.30 -12.63 -17.54
C ASN A 269 -11.70 -13.78 -16.72
N ILE A 270 -12.55 -14.46 -15.95
CA ILE A 270 -12.28 -15.73 -15.29
C ILE A 270 -13.29 -16.74 -15.83
N ASN A 271 -12.79 -17.90 -16.26
CA ASN A 271 -13.62 -19.00 -16.69
C ASN A 271 -13.97 -19.91 -15.49
N ILE A 272 -15.26 -20.03 -15.21
CA ILE A 272 -15.79 -20.92 -14.16
C ILE A 272 -16.64 -22.03 -14.81
N ASP A 273 -16.28 -22.47 -16.02
CA ASP A 273 -17.05 -23.51 -16.71
C ASP A 273 -17.11 -24.78 -15.85
N ASP A 274 -18.35 -25.20 -15.60
CA ASP A 274 -18.76 -26.37 -14.82
C ASP A 274 -18.06 -27.65 -15.27
N TYR A 275 -17.42 -28.35 -14.33
CA TYR A 275 -16.91 -29.73 -14.49
C TYR A 275 -17.76 -30.74 -13.72
#